data_AF-A0A833DD17-F1
#
_entry.id   AF-A0A833DD17-F1
#
_cell.length_a   1.000
_cell.length_b   1.000
_cell.length_c   1.000
_cell.angle_alpha   90.00
_cell.angle_beta   90.00
_cell.angle_gamma   90.00
#
_symmetry.space_group_name_H-M   'P 1'
#
loop_
_entity.id
_entity.type
_entity.pdbx_description
1 polymer ?
#
loop_
_entity_poly.entity_id
_entity_poly.type
_entity_poly.pdbx_seq_one_letter_code
_entity_poly.pdbx_strand_id
1 'polypeptide(L)' 'MSVPRFWREIESRYNLVGSHCKITNTYHYPKRSFNPEAGRESIGNMEDYQFKGNGKVINSTVVH' A
#
# COMPACT_ATOMS: atom_id res chain seq x y z
N MET A 1 -2.23 -19.65 -2.65
CA MET A 1 -3.13 -18.48 -2.49
C MET A 1 -4.51 -18.87 -2.97
N SER A 2 -5.56 -18.66 -2.18
CA SER A 2 -6.92 -18.91 -2.68
C SER A 2 -7.32 -17.81 -3.67
N VAL A 3 -8.06 -18.19 -4.73
CA VAL A 3 -8.51 -17.31 -5.81
C VAL A 3 -9.14 -15.98 -5.32
N PRO A 4 -9.97 -15.95 -4.25
CA PRO A 4 -10.60 -14.72 -3.79
C PRO A 4 -9.63 -13.67 -3.25
N ARG A 5 -8.51 -14.08 -2.64
CA ARG A 5 -7.51 -13.14 -2.11
C ARG A 5 -6.78 -12.44 -3.25
N PHE A 6 -6.43 -13.20 -4.29
CA PHE A 6 -5.79 -12.66 -5.47
C PHE A 6 -6.65 -11.58 -6.13
N TRP A 7 -7.95 -11.86 -6.30
CA TRP A 7 -8.88 -10.95 -6.95
C TRP A 7 -9.04 -9.61 -6.22
N ARG A 8 -9.05 -9.63 -4.87
CA ARG A 8 -9.10 -8.41 -4.04
C ARG A 8 -7.82 -7.56 -4.11
N GLU A 9 -6.70 -8.16 -4.50
CA GLU A 9 -5.39 -7.53 -4.54
C GLU A 9 -4.93 -7.18 -5.97
N ILE A 10 -5.80 -7.31 -6.99
CA ILE A 10 -5.45 -7.03 -8.39
C ILE A 10 -4.94 -5.59 -8.55
N GLU A 11 -5.66 -4.60 -8.03
CA GLU A 11 -5.28 -3.19 -8.20
C GLU A 11 -3.93 -2.86 -7.57
N SER A 12 -3.64 -3.38 -6.37
CA SER A 12 -2.37 -3.15 -5.72
C SER A 12 -1.22 -3.85 -6.45
N ARG A 13 -1.41 -5.10 -6.89
CA ARG A 13 -0.36 -5.90 -7.52
C ARG A 13 0.01 -5.43 -8.93
N TYR A 14 -0.99 -5.12 -9.76
CA TYR A 14 -0.76 -4.78 -11.17
C TYR A 14 -0.48 -3.30 -11.36
N ASN A 15 -1.14 -2.45 -10.61
CA ASN A 15 -1.02 -1.01 -10.79
C ASN A 15 -0.17 -0.36 -9.69
N LEU A 16 0.31 -1.08 -8.66
CA LEU A 16 0.95 -0.43 -7.51
C LEU A 16 0.06 0.68 -6.92
N VAL A 17 -1.24 0.41 -6.77
CA VAL A 17 -2.13 1.28 -6.01
C VAL A 17 -1.91 1.01 -4.52
N GLY A 18 -1.54 2.05 -3.77
CA GLY A 18 -1.52 2.04 -2.32
C GLY A 18 -2.42 3.12 -1.74
N SER A 19 -2.13 3.52 -0.51
CA SER A 19 -2.90 4.53 0.21
C SER A 19 -2.02 5.68 0.68
N HIS A 20 -2.51 6.91 0.51
CA HIS A 20 -1.91 8.13 1.01
C HIS A 20 -2.79 8.72 2.12
N CYS A 21 -2.18 8.99 3.28
CA CYS A 21 -2.87 9.63 4.41
C CYS A 21 -2.71 11.15 4.33
N LYS A 22 -3.80 11.90 4.11
CA LYS A 22 -3.75 13.37 4.06
C LYS A 22 -3.28 14.05 5.35
N ILE A 23 -3.52 13.43 6.51
CA ILE A 23 -3.20 14.03 7.82
C ILE A 23 -1.69 14.04 8.07
N THR A 24 -1.01 12.95 7.69
CA THR A 24 0.41 12.72 8.02
C THR A 24 1.31 12.78 6.79
N ASN A 25 0.72 12.92 5.59
CA ASN A 25 1.38 12.82 4.29
C ASN A 25 2.20 11.53 4.12
N THR A 26 1.79 10.47 4.81
CA THR A 26 2.45 9.16 4.72
C THR A 26 1.86 8.33 3.58
N TYR A 27 2.75 7.63 2.88
CA TYR A 27 2.40 6.71 1.80
C TYR A 27 2.57 5.28 2.30
N HIS A 28 1.54 4.47 2.11
CA HIS A 28 1.52 3.07 2.53
C HIS A 28 1.28 2.16 1.33
N TYR A 29 2.07 1.10 1.23
CA TYR A 29 1.90 0.02 0.28
C TYR A 29 2.16 -1.32 0.99
N PRO A 30 1.24 -2.31 0.95
CA PRO A 30 -0.06 -2.32 0.26
C PRO A 30 -1.10 -1.34 0.86
N LYS A 31 -2.22 -1.11 0.15
CA LYS A 31 -3.34 -0.25 0.60
C LYS A 31 -3.78 -0.64 2.02
N ARG A 32 -3.82 0.33 2.93
CA ARG A 32 -4.26 0.16 4.32
C ARG A 32 -5.57 0.92 4.57
N SER A 33 -6.40 0.41 5.47
CA SER A 33 -7.65 1.06 5.88
C SER A 33 -7.44 2.19 6.90
N PHE A 34 -6.33 2.17 7.63
CA PHE A 34 -5.95 3.20 8.59
C PHE A 34 -4.42 3.37 8.62
N ASN A 35 -3.97 4.56 8.96
CA ASN A 35 -2.57 4.87 9.20
C ASN A 35 -2.21 4.53 10.67
N PRO A 36 -1.15 3.76 10.94
CA PRO A 36 -0.68 3.50 12.30
C PRO A 36 -0.34 4.76 13.11
N GLU A 37 0.16 5.82 12.48
CA GLU A 37 0.60 7.03 13.19
C GLU A 37 -0.57 7.91 13.65
N ALA A 38 -1.61 8.03 12.83
CA ALA A 38 -2.80 8.84 13.13
C ALA A 38 -3.97 8.03 13.71
N GLY A 39 -3.83 6.69 13.79
CA GLY A 39 -4.85 5.80 14.32
C GLY A 39 -6.22 6.00 13.66
N ARG A 40 -7.27 6.15 14.47
CA ARG A 40 -8.66 6.31 13.99
C ARG A 40 -8.93 7.61 13.24
N GLU A 41 -8.16 8.67 13.46
CA GLU A 41 -8.37 9.96 12.78
C GLU A 41 -8.12 9.87 11.27
N SER A 42 -7.31 8.89 10.86
CA SER A 42 -7.03 8.59 9.46
C SER A 42 -8.18 7.89 8.73
N ILE A 43 -9.19 7.37 9.44
CA ILE A 43 -10.34 6.69 8.83
C ILE A 43 -11.21 7.76 8.13
N GLY A 44 -11.15 7.77 6.79
CA GLY A 44 -11.80 8.78 5.95
C GLY A 44 -10.85 9.79 5.30
N ASN A 45 -9.59 9.84 5.76
CA ASN A 45 -8.53 10.70 5.19
C ASN A 45 -7.46 9.91 4.42
N MET A 46 -7.73 8.63 4.15
CA MET A 46 -6.91 7.74 3.34
C MET A 46 -7.44 7.77 1.90
N GLU A 47 -6.60 8.20 0.96
CA GLU A 47 -6.91 8.22 -0.47
C GLU A 47 -6.08 7.20 -1.23
N ASP A 48 -6.61 6.77 -2.37
CA ASP A 48 -5.89 5.88 -3.26
C ASP A 48 -4.81 6.64 -4.01
N TYR A 49 -3.58 6.12 -3.93
CA TYR A 49 -2.41 6.72 -4.56
C TYR A 49 -1.70 5.72 -5.45
N GLN A 50 -1.51 6.11 -6.71
CA GLN A 50 -0.85 5.34 -7.74
C GLN A 50 0.66 5.62 -7.71
N PHE A 51 1.48 4.62 -7.37
CA PHE A 51 2.93 4.77 -7.41
C PHE A 51 3.47 4.69 -8.84
N LYS A 52 4.58 5.38 -9.12
CA LYS A 52 5.21 5.42 -10.45
C LYS A 52 5.99 4.14 -10.82
N GLY A 53 6.16 3.20 -9.88
CA GLY A 53 6.92 1.96 -10.10
C GLY A 53 8.44 2.10 -10.05
N ASN A 54 8.97 3.29 -9.80
CA ASN A 54 10.41 3.52 -9.63
C ASN A 54 10.82 3.25 -8.18
N GLY A 55 11.92 2.52 -7.97
CA GLY A 55 12.47 2.23 -6.66
C GLY A 55 13.94 1.84 -6.72
N LYS A 56 14.55 1.62 -5.56
CA LYS A 56 15.91 1.10 -5.42
C LYS A 56 15.88 -0.13 -4.52
N VAL A 57 16.82 -1.05 -4.73
CA VAL A 57 17.00 -2.20 -3.83
C VAL A 57 17.56 -1.72 -2.51
N ILE A 58 16.82 -1.94 -1.43
CA ILE A 58 17.25 -1.57 -0.06
C ILE A 58 17.95 -2.76 0.60
N ASN A 59 17.37 -3.96 0.46
CA ASN A 59 17.87 -5.19 1.03
C ASN A 59 17.46 -6.38 0.14
N SER A 60 18.30 -7.40 0.05
CA SER A 60 18.06 -8.60 -0.76
C SER A 60 18.67 -9.84 -0.09
N THR A 61 18.05 -11.00 -0.31
CA THR A 61 18.56 -12.31 0.15
C THR A 61 18.50 -13.32 -1.00
N VAL A 62 19.27 -14.41 -0.89
CA VAL A 62 19.33 -15.51 -1.87
C VAL A 62 18.65 -16.74 -1.27
N VAL A 63 17.66 -17.28 -1.99
CA VAL A 63 16.95 -18.52 -1.61
C VAL A 63 17.57 -19.67 -2.42
N HIS A 64 18.15 -20.66 -1.72
CA HIS A 64 18.78 -21.85 -2.31
C HIS A 64 17.79 -23.01 -2.46
#